data_AF-A0AA88DFK7-F1
#
_entry.id   AF-A0AA88DFK7-F1
#
_cell.length_a   1.000
_cell.length_b   1.000
_cell.length_c   1.000
_cell.angle_alpha   90.00
_cell.angle_beta   90.00
_cell.angle_gamma   90.00
#
_symmetry.space_group_name_H-M   'P 1'
#
loop_
_entity.id
_entity.type
_entity.pdbx_description
1 polymer ?
#
loop_
_entity_poly.entity_id
_entity_poly.type
_entity_poly.pdbx_seq_one_letter_code
_entity_poly.pdbx_strand_id
1 'polypeptide(L)' 'MGLEQCADKKRGNWHLRGISGGEKKRLSISLEIPSQPQIMLLDEPTTGLDSASAFL' A
#
# COMPACT_ATOMS: atom_id res chain seq x y z
N MET A 1 2.60 -2.59 8.01
CA MET A 1 2.26 -2.32 6.58
C MET A 1 3.34 -2.81 5.60
N GLY A 2 4.52 -3.28 6.04
CA GLY A 2 5.50 -3.92 5.14
C GLY A 2 6.04 -2.98 4.06
N LEU A 3 6.28 -1.72 4.43
CA LEU A 3 6.74 -0.65 3.52
C LEU A 3 8.20 -0.23 3.80
N GLU A 4 8.87 -0.87 4.75
CA GLU A 4 10.23 -0.54 5.20
C GLU A 4 11.23 -0.62 4.04
N GLN A 5 11.11 -1.62 3.17
CA GLN A 5 12.00 -1.81 2.01
C GLN A 5 11.80 -0.79 0.88
N CYS A 6 10.72 -0.01 0.93
CA CYS A 6 10.42 1.03 -0.05
C CYS A 6 10.25 2.43 0.56
N ALA A 7 10.62 2.62 1.83
CA ALA A 7 10.45 3.88 2.56
C ALA A 7 11.06 5.09 1.82
N ASP A 8 12.26 4.91 1.24
CA ASP A 8 12.98 5.97 0.52
C ASP A 8 12.67 6.01 -0.98
N LYS A 9 11.81 5.11 -1.47
CA LYS A 9 11.44 5.04 -2.90
C LYS A 9 10.26 5.96 -3.18
N LYS A 10 10.35 6.74 -4.26
CA LYS A 10 9.22 7.52 -4.75
C LYS A 10 8.10 6.58 -5.23
N ARG A 11 6.84 6.97 -4.99
CA ARG A 11 5.63 6.25 -5.46
C ARG A 11 5.63 5.98 -6.98
N GLY A 12 6.33 6.81 -7.74
CA GLY A 12 6.34 6.77 -9.20
C GLY A 12 5.11 7.45 -9.81
N ASN A 13 5.18 7.72 -11.10
CA ASN A 13 4.12 8.35 -11.86
C ASN A 13 3.97 7.63 -13.22
N TRP A 14 3.28 8.26 -14.17
CA TRP A 14 3.02 7.69 -15.49
C TRP A 14 4.26 7.61 -16.39
N HIS A 15 5.31 8.38 -16.11
CA HIS A 15 6.57 8.35 -16.86
C HIS A 15 7.68 7.56 -16.19
N LEU A 16 7.67 7.50 -14.85
CA LEU A 16 8.75 6.96 -14.04
C LEU A 16 8.21 5.90 -13.10
N ARG A 17 8.76 4.69 -13.22
CA ARG A 17 8.46 3.58 -12.33
C ARG A 17 8.91 3.94 -10.90
N GLY A 18 8.06 3.66 -9.93
CA GLY A 18 8.35 3.81 -8.50
C GLY A 18 8.06 2.52 -7.76
N ILE A 19 7.46 2.62 -6.59
CA ILE A 19 7.00 1.46 -5.82
C ILE A 19 6.01 0.59 -6.62
N SER A 20 5.96 -0.70 -6.30
CA SER A 20 5.08 -1.71 -6.92
C SER A 20 3.60 -1.41 -6.68
N GLY A 21 2.71 -2.10 -7.43
CA GLY A 21 1.26 -1.95 -7.25
C GLY A 21 0.79 -2.33 -5.84
N GLY A 22 1.33 -3.41 -5.28
CA GLY A 22 1.02 -3.83 -3.91
C GLY A 22 1.51 -2.85 -2.85
N GLU A 23 2.72 -2.32 -3.01
CA GLU A 23 3.24 -1.25 -2.14
C GLU A 23 2.39 0.02 -2.26
N LYS A 24 1.92 0.40 -3.46
CA LYS A 24 0.99 1.53 -3.63
C LYS A 24 -0.32 1.32 -2.87
N LYS A 25 -0.89 0.11 -2.92
CA LYS A 25 -2.14 -0.22 -2.23
C LYS A 25 -1.98 -0.20 -0.71
N ARG A 26 -0.89 -0.78 -0.19
CA ARG A 26 -0.57 -0.70 1.25
C ARG A 26 -0.27 0.75 1.67
N LEU A 27 0.42 1.53 0.84
CA LEU A 27 0.67 2.95 1.11
C LEU A 27 -0.64 3.74 1.19
N SER A 28 -1.59 3.56 0.28
CA SER A 28 -2.89 4.25 0.35
C SER A 28 -3.65 3.92 1.63
N ILE A 29 -3.63 2.66 2.07
CA ILE A 29 -4.25 2.28 3.35
C ILE A 29 -3.50 2.92 4.52
N SER A 30 -2.16 2.91 4.47
CA SER A 30 -1.31 3.45 5.54
C SER A 30 -1.49 4.95 5.74
N LEU A 31 -1.90 5.69 4.70
CA LEU A 31 -2.15 7.13 4.78
C LEU A 31 -3.38 7.49 5.62
N GLU A 32 -4.36 6.59 5.71
CA GLU A 32 -5.59 6.79 6.49
C GLU A 32 -5.42 6.35 7.96
N ILE A 33 -4.43 5.53 8.29
CA ILE A 33 -4.21 5.06 9.67
C ILE A 33 -3.95 6.20 10.67
N PRO A 34 -3.13 7.23 10.36
CA PRO A 34 -2.86 8.34 11.29
C PRO A 34 -4.10 9.16 11.67
N SER A 35 -5.16 9.15 10.86
CA SER A 35 -6.41 9.83 11.21
C SER A 35 -7.25 9.05 12.23
N GLN A 36 -6.78 7.89 12.68
CA GLN A 36 -7.42 7.03 13.67
C GLN A 36 -8.93 6.81 13.40
N PRO A 37 -9.29 6.37 12.18
CA PRO A 37 -10.69 6.16 11.84
C PRO A 37 -11.29 5.07 12.72
N GLN A 38 -12.49 5.29 13.25
CA GLN A 38 -13.21 4.25 14.02
C GLN A 38 -13.64 3.08 13.12
N ILE A 39 -13.91 3.37 11.84
CA ILE A 39 -14.30 2.39 10.83
C ILE A 39 -13.57 2.76 9.54
N MET A 40 -12.91 1.77 8.92
CA MET A 40 -12.28 1.92 7.62
C MET A 40 -12.89 0.89 6.66
N LEU A 41 -13.51 1.37 5.58
CA LEU A 41 -14.08 0.54 4.53
C LEU A 41 -13.07 0.41 3.41
N LEU A 42 -12.72 -0.82 3.05
CA LEU A 42 -11.76 -1.13 2.02
C LEU A 42 -12.42 -1.98 0.94
N ASP A 43 -12.29 -1.56 -0.31
CA ASP A 43 -12.71 -2.37 -1.44
C ASP A 43 -11.53 -3.19 -1.96
N GLU A 44 -11.67 -4.51 -1.91
CA GLU A 44 -10.66 -5.47 -2.39
C GLU A 44 -9.19 -5.16 -1.98
N PRO A 45 -8.88 -5.09 -0.66
CA PRO A 45 -7.57 -4.65 -0.18
C PRO A 45 -6.42 -5.61 -0.52
N THR A 46 -6.72 -6.86 -0.86
CA THR A 46 -5.73 -7.91 -1.17
C THR A 46 -5.66 -8.27 -2.65
N THR A 47 -6.56 -7.77 -3.50
CA THR A 47 -6.55 -8.08 -4.94
C THR A 47 -5.25 -7.63 -5.58
N GLY A 48 -4.62 -8.55 -6.33
CA GLY A 48 -3.36 -8.32 -7.04
C GLY A 48 -2.10 -8.41 -6.18
N LEU A 49 -2.22 -8.81 -4.91
CA LEU A 49 -1.09 -9.17 -4.06
C LEU A 49 -0.76 -10.67 -4.19
N ASP A 50 0.52 -11.02 -4.03
CA ASP A 50 0.91 -12.41 -3.82
C ASP A 50 0.43 -12.92 -2.45
N SER A 51 0.39 -14.24 -2.27
CA SER A 51 -0.15 -14.87 -1.05
C SER A 51 0.58 -14.45 0.23
N ALA A 52 1.89 -14.17 0.17
CA ALA A 52 2.66 -13.74 1.33
C ALA A 52 2.32 -12.28 1.70
N SER A 53 2.19 -11.42 0.69
CA SER A 53 1.80 -10.02 0.83
C SER A 53 0.34 -9.80 1.22
N ALA A 54 -0.55 -10.77 0.93
CA ALA A 54 -1.97 -10.70 1.25
C ALA A 54 -2.31 -11.24 2.65
N PHE A 55 -1.44 -12.09 3.22
CA PHE A 55 -1.65 -12.73 4.51
C PHE A 55 -1.15 -11.88 5.69
N LEU A 56 -0.13 -11.04 5.46
CA LEU A 56 0.43 -10.09 6.42
C LEU A 56 -0.43 -8.83 6.57
#